data_AF-A0A259JZU3-F1
#
_entry.id   AF-A0A259JZU3-F1
#
_cell.length_a   1.000
_cell.length_b   1.000
_cell.length_c   1.000
_cell.angle_alpha   90.00
_cell.angle_beta   90.00
_cell.angle_gamma   90.00
#
_symmetry.space_group_name_H-M   'P 1'
#
loop_
_entity.id
_entity.type
_entity.pdbx_description
1 polymer ?
#
loop_
_entity_poly.entity_id
_entity_poly.type
_entity_poly.pdbx_seq_one_letter_code
_entity_poly.pdbx_strand_id
1 'polypeptide(L)'
;MVLPIPAFLLDLFFVLNLAISVIILTTALNARKPLDFSSFPSVLLFATLLRLALNVASTRVVLVNGHEGEDAAGQVIAAFAQFIIGGNFAVGLFVFAILLIINLVVVTKGAGRISEVSARFVLDALPGKQMAIDADIAA
;
A
#
# COMPACT_ATOMS: atom_id res chain seq x y z
N MET A 1 6.77 26.75 -2.76
CA MET A 1 5.32 26.72 -2.47
C MET A 1 4.91 25.32 -2.03
N VAL A 2 5.05 24.99 -0.74
CA VAL A 2 4.09 24.21 0.09
C VAL A 2 4.61 24.38 1.52
N LEU A 3 3.73 24.94 2.36
CA LEU A 3 3.92 25.26 3.77
C LEU A 3 4.67 24.15 4.54
N PRO A 4 5.55 24.45 5.52
CA PRO A 4 5.96 23.46 6.50
C PRO A 4 4.69 22.92 7.15
N ILE A 5 4.30 21.68 6.84
CA ILE A 5 3.19 21.03 7.52
C ILE A 5 3.68 20.77 8.94
N PRO A 6 2.99 21.29 9.97
CA PRO A 6 3.39 21.04 11.34
C PRO A 6 3.36 19.53 11.60
N ALA A 7 4.35 19.00 12.30
CA ALA A 7 4.50 17.57 12.59
C ALA A 7 3.21 16.94 13.15
N PHE A 8 2.45 17.71 13.94
CA PHE A 8 1.14 17.33 14.47
C PHE A 8 0.10 16.98 13.38
N LEU A 9 0.03 17.76 12.30
CA LEU A 9 -0.91 17.48 11.20
C LEU A 9 -0.51 16.20 10.46
N LEU A 10 0.80 16.00 10.30
CA LEU A 10 1.36 14.84 9.63
C LEU A 10 1.02 13.55 10.40
N ASP A 11 1.19 13.57 11.73
CA ASP A 11 0.79 12.46 12.61
C ASP A 11 -0.71 12.18 12.52
N LEU A 12 -1.56 13.22 12.55
CA LEU A 12 -3.01 13.06 12.42
C LEU A 12 -3.39 12.35 11.12
N PHE A 13 -2.80 12.77 9.99
CA PHE A 13 -3.06 12.12 8.71
C PHE A 13 -2.50 10.70 8.62
N PHE A 14 -1.37 10.40 9.27
CA PHE A 14 -0.85 9.03 9.35
C PHE A 14 -1.78 8.11 10.15
N VAL A 15 -2.23 8.54 11.32
CA VAL A 15 -3.18 7.78 12.15
C VAL A 15 -4.48 7.55 11.39
N LEU A 16 -5.00 8.58 10.72
CA LEU A 16 -6.20 8.47 9.89
C LEU A 16 -6.00 7.51 8.71
N ASN A 17 -4.85 7.56 8.04
CA ASN A 17 -4.53 6.63 6.95
C ASN A 17 -4.48 5.18 7.44
N LEU A 18 -3.91 4.94 8.63
CA LEU A 18 -3.82 3.62 9.24
C LEU A 18 -5.21 3.11 9.66
N ALA A 19 -6.04 3.97 10.25
CA ALA A 19 -7.43 3.66 10.59
C ALA A 19 -8.26 3.27 9.35
N ILE A 20 -8.20 4.06 8.27
CA ILE A 20 -8.89 3.75 7.01
C ILE A 20 -8.37 2.43 6.43
N SER A 21 -7.06 2.20 6.47
CA SER A 21 -6.45 0.96 5.96
C SER A 21 -6.96 -0.28 6.71
N VAL A 22 -7.09 -0.20 8.03
CA VAL A 22 -7.65 -1.29 8.85
C VAL A 22 -9.13 -1.50 8.54
N ILE A 23 -9.92 -0.43 8.39
CA ILE A 23 -11.34 -0.54 8.00
C ILE A 23 -11.48 -1.23 6.64
N ILE A 24 -10.68 -0.84 5.65
CA ILE A 24 -10.66 -1.48 4.32
C ILE A 24 -10.30 -2.97 4.45
N LEU A 25 -9.28 -3.30 5.25
CA LEU A 25 -8.88 -4.69 5.49
C LEU A 25 -10.01 -5.52 6.13
N THR A 26 -10.61 -5.03 7.21
CA THR A 26 -11.72 -5.70 7.89
C THR A 26 -12.94 -5.86 6.96
N THR A 27 -13.23 -4.83 6.16
CA THR A 27 -14.31 -4.87 5.17
C THR A 27 -14.02 -5.91 4.09
N ALA A 28 -12.79 -5.95 3.57
CA ALA A 28 -12.38 -6.94 2.56
C ALA A 28 -12.45 -8.38 3.08
N LEU A 29 -12.05 -8.61 4.34
CA LEU A 29 -12.11 -9.94 4.98
C LEU A 29 -13.55 -10.39 5.30
N ASN A 30 -14.47 -9.45 5.53
CA ASN A 30 -15.88 -9.75 5.85
C ASN A 30 -16.82 -9.67 4.64
N ALA A 31 -16.34 -9.23 3.47
CA ALA A 31 -17.16 -9.09 2.28
C ALA A 31 -17.62 -10.46 1.78
N ARG A 32 -18.95 -10.68 1.78
CA ARG A 32 -19.58 -11.95 1.34
C ARG A 32 -20.12 -11.90 -0.08
N LYS A 33 -20.27 -10.71 -0.68
CA LYS A 33 -20.87 -10.52 -2.01
C LYS A 33 -20.00 -9.63 -2.91
N PRO A 34 -19.77 -10.01 -4.18
CA PRO A 34 -19.03 -9.19 -5.16
C PRO A 34 -19.76 -7.90 -5.59
N LEU A 35 -20.99 -7.64 -5.13
CA LEU A 35 -21.68 -6.36 -5.39
C LEU A 35 -21.11 -5.21 -4.53
N ASP A 36 -20.52 -5.50 -3.36
CA ASP A 36 -19.78 -4.52 -2.54
C ASP A 36 -18.45 -4.09 -3.20
N PHE A 37 -18.03 -4.83 -4.24
CA PHE A 37 -16.78 -4.62 -4.96
C PHE A 37 -16.83 -3.45 -5.96
N SER A 38 -17.98 -2.85 -6.22
CA SER A 38 -18.07 -1.70 -7.15
C SER A 38 -17.46 -0.43 -6.55
N SER A 39 -17.59 -0.21 -5.24
CA SER A 39 -16.99 0.94 -4.55
C SER A 39 -15.55 0.68 -4.09
N PHE A 40 -15.15 -0.60 -4.02
CA PHE A 40 -13.85 -1.01 -3.50
C PHE A 40 -12.65 -0.43 -4.29
N PRO A 41 -12.60 -0.48 -5.64
CA PRO A 41 -11.53 0.13 -6.43
C PRO A 41 -11.35 1.62 -6.17
N SER A 42 -12.44 2.38 -6.08
CA SER A 42 -12.39 3.83 -5.87
C SER A 42 -11.89 4.19 -4.47
N VAL A 43 -12.35 3.46 -3.44
CA VAL A 43 -11.87 3.64 -2.06
C VAL A 43 -10.39 3.28 -1.94
N LEU A 44 -9.98 2.17 -2.57
CA LEU A 44 -8.59 1.74 -2.59
C LEU A 44 -7.69 2.75 -3.33
N LEU A 45 -8.16 3.30 -4.46
CA LEU A 45 -7.47 4.36 -5.20
C LEU A 45 -7.27 5.61 -4.33
N PHE A 46 -8.32 6.05 -3.63
CA PHE A 46 -8.21 7.21 -2.75
C PHE A 46 -7.24 6.96 -1.58
N ALA A 47 -7.35 5.80 -0.92
CA ALA A 47 -6.47 5.43 0.19
C ALA A 47 -5.00 5.32 -0.24
N THR A 48 -4.74 4.79 -1.43
CA THR A 48 -3.38 4.69 -2.00
C THR A 48 -2.81 6.04 -2.40
N LEU A 49 -3.61 6.93 -2.98
CA LEU A 49 -3.19 8.32 -3.28
C LEU A 49 -2.88 9.11 -2.02
N LEU A 50 -3.73 9.00 -0.99
CA LEU A 50 -3.46 9.60 0.32
C LEU A 50 -2.15 9.08 0.90
N ARG A 51 -1.93 7.76 0.84
CA ARG A 51 -0.68 7.13 1.30
C ARG A 51 0.55 7.65 0.55
N LEU A 52 0.46 7.81 -0.78
CA LEU A 52 1.54 8.39 -1.58
C LEU A 52 1.85 9.83 -1.17
N ALA A 53 0.82 10.67 -0.99
CA ALA A 53 0.99 12.05 -0.56
C ALA A 53 1.67 12.14 0.82
N LEU A 54 1.28 11.29 1.77
CA LEU A 54 1.89 11.24 3.10
C LEU A 54 3.34 10.73 3.08
N ASN A 55 3.67 9.77 2.22
CA ASN A 55 5.06 9.30 2.06
C ASN A 55 5.97 10.40 1.48
N VAL A 56 5.48 11.19 0.52
CA VAL A 56 6.25 12.32 -0.03
C VAL A 56 6.41 13.43 1.01
N ALA A 57 5.33 13.78 1.72
CA ALA A 57 5.36 14.80 2.76
C ALA A 57 6.29 14.41 3.92
N SER A 58 6.18 13.18 4.42
CA SER A 58 7.02 12.66 5.51
C SER A 58 8.49 12.58 5.11
N THR A 59 8.83 12.03 3.94
CA THR A 59 10.21 11.98 3.46
C THR A 59 10.82 13.38 3.40
N ARG A 60 10.08 14.39 2.93
CA ARG A 60 10.57 15.77 2.93
C ARG A 60 10.83 16.29 4.35
N VAL A 61 9.88 16.13 5.27
CA VAL A 61 10.02 16.61 6.65
C VAL A 61 11.19 15.92 7.35
N VAL A 62 11.35 14.61 7.15
CA VAL A 62 12.50 13.83 7.66
C VAL A 62 13.83 14.34 7.08
N LEU A 63 13.90 14.65 5.78
CA LEU A 63 15.14 15.12 5.15
C LEU A 63 15.49 16.58 5.49
N VAL A 64 14.51 17.44 5.72
CA VAL A 64 14.73 18.88 5.99
C VAL A 64 14.92 19.15 7.48
N ASN A 65 14.08 18.55 8.33
CA ASN A 65 14.06 18.82 9.77
C ASN A 65 14.61 17.66 10.60
N GLY A 66 14.97 16.52 10.00
CA GLY A 66 15.47 15.36 10.75
C GLY A 66 16.81 15.58 11.46
N HIS A 67 17.52 16.65 11.13
CA HIS A 67 18.73 17.07 11.86
C HIS A 67 18.43 17.84 13.15
N GLU A 68 17.19 18.30 13.36
CA GLU A 68 16.78 19.09 14.54
C GLU A 68 16.34 18.23 15.74
N GLY A 69 16.17 16.91 15.56
CA GLY A 69 15.84 15.95 16.62
C GLY A 69 14.88 14.85 16.17
N GLU A 70 14.78 13.76 16.95
CA GLU A 70 13.90 12.61 16.63
C GLU A 70 12.41 13.01 16.54
N ASP A 71 11.99 14.05 17.28
CA ASP A 71 10.60 14.55 17.30
C ASP A 71 10.24 15.43 16.09
N ALA A 72 11.22 15.90 15.31
CA ALA A 72 11.00 16.85 14.22
C ALA A 72 10.27 16.22 13.01
N ALA A 73 10.27 14.89 12.90
CA ALA A 73 9.61 14.13 11.85
C ALA A 73 8.13 13.79 12.14
N GLY A 74 7.70 13.88 13.41
CA GLY A 74 6.39 13.42 13.88
C GLY A 74 6.51 12.26 14.89
N GLN A 75 5.62 12.26 15.89
CA GLN A 75 5.62 11.28 16.98
C GLN A 75 5.32 9.87 16.50
N VAL A 76 4.48 9.71 15.45
CA VAL A 76 4.18 8.39 14.89
C VAL A 76 5.44 7.80 14.27
N ILE A 77 6.17 8.59 13.47
CA ILE A 77 7.41 8.14 12.83
C ILE A 77 8.48 7.83 13.88
N ALA A 78 8.65 8.68 14.89
CA ALA A 78 9.59 8.47 15.99
C ALA A 78 9.28 7.18 16.77
N ALA A 79 8.02 6.93 17.11
CA ALA A 79 7.59 5.72 17.79
C ALA A 79 7.86 4.45 16.96
N PHE A 80 7.58 4.49 15.65
CA PHE A 80 7.91 3.37 14.75
C PHE A 80 9.42 3.17 14.59
N ALA A 81 10.20 4.24 14.53
CA ALA A 81 11.66 4.17 14.44
C ALA A 81 12.26 3.54 15.70
N GLN A 82 11.84 4.00 16.89
CA GLN A 82 12.26 3.44 18.16
C GLN A 82 11.86 1.96 18.30
N PHE A 83 10.66 1.60 17.84
CA PHE A 83 10.18 0.22 17.85
C PHE A 83 11.02 -0.71 16.95
N ILE A 84 11.41 -0.25 15.76
CA ILE A 84 12.22 -1.05 14.81
C ILE A 84 13.68 -1.16 15.27
N ILE A 85 14.26 -0.07 15.77
CA ILE A 85 15.67 -0.01 16.14
C ILE A 85 15.90 -0.71 17.50
N GLY A 86 14.92 -0.69 18.41
CA GLY A 86 15.00 -1.39 19.70
C GLY A 86 16.22 -0.98 20.55
N GLY A 87 16.75 0.23 20.32
CA GLY A 87 17.98 0.73 20.97
C GLY A 87 19.31 0.32 20.31
N ASN A 88 19.30 -0.47 19.23
CA ASN A 88 20.50 -0.83 18.49
C ASN A 88 20.37 -0.49 17.00
N PHE A 89 21.12 0.52 16.56
CA PHE A 89 21.14 0.96 15.17
C PHE A 89 21.45 -0.16 14.16
N ALA A 90 22.33 -1.11 14.51
CA ALA A 90 22.64 -2.24 13.64
C ALA A 90 21.42 -3.14 13.41
N VAL A 91 20.61 -3.40 14.44
CA VAL A 91 19.37 -4.16 14.32
C VAL A 91 18.41 -3.44 13.37
N GLY A 92 18.25 -2.13 13.53
CA GLY A 92 17.43 -1.31 12.63
C GLY A 92 17.87 -1.40 11.16
N LEU A 93 19.19 -1.36 10.89
CA LEU A 93 19.72 -1.50 9.54
C LEU A 93 19.44 -2.88 8.93
N PHE A 94 19.59 -3.96 9.71
CA PHE A 94 19.27 -5.31 9.24
C PHE A 94 17.78 -5.47 8.95
N VAL A 95 16.90 -4.97 9.83
CA VAL A 95 15.45 -5.00 9.60
C VAL A 95 15.08 -4.20 8.35
N PHE A 96 15.66 -3.01 8.18
CA PHE A 96 15.46 -2.19 6.98
C PHE A 96 15.89 -2.94 5.70
N ALA A 97 17.05 -3.58 5.70
CA ALA A 97 17.53 -4.36 4.57
C ALA A 97 16.59 -5.55 4.24
N ILE A 98 16.10 -6.26 5.25
CA ILE A 98 15.13 -7.36 5.07
C ILE A 98 13.84 -6.82 4.45
N LEU A 99 13.28 -5.73 4.97
CA LEU A 99 12.07 -5.12 4.45
C LEU A 99 12.25 -4.64 3.01
N LEU A 100 13.41 -4.05 2.68
CA LEU A 100 13.76 -3.62 1.33
C LEU A 100 13.82 -4.81 0.37
N ILE A 101 14.44 -5.92 0.76
CA ILE A 101 14.49 -7.15 -0.04
C ILE A 101 13.09 -7.73 -0.24
N ILE A 102 12.28 -7.83 0.81
CA ILE A 102 10.91 -8.35 0.71
C ILE A 102 10.08 -7.48 -0.23
N ASN A 103 10.11 -6.16 -0.07
CA ASN A 103 9.33 -5.24 -0.88
C ASN A 103 9.75 -5.31 -2.37
N LEU A 104 11.05 -5.28 -2.65
CA LEU A 104 11.54 -5.14 -4.01
C LEU A 104 11.67 -6.49 -4.74
N VAL A 105 12.16 -7.53 -4.06
CA VAL A 105 12.37 -8.86 -4.67
C VAL A 105 11.13 -9.73 -4.58
N VAL A 106 10.52 -9.85 -3.39
CA VAL A 106 9.44 -10.84 -3.17
C VAL A 106 8.11 -10.31 -3.70
N VAL A 107 7.69 -9.11 -3.28
CA VAL A 107 6.38 -8.57 -3.67
C VAL A 107 6.34 -8.25 -5.16
N THR A 108 7.33 -7.53 -5.69
CA THR A 108 7.36 -7.17 -7.11
C THR A 108 7.44 -8.39 -8.03
N LYS A 109 8.33 -9.35 -7.76
CA LYS A 109 8.42 -10.57 -8.60
C LYS A 109 7.21 -11.47 -8.43
N GLY A 110 6.65 -11.55 -7.21
CA GLY A 110 5.43 -12.30 -6.92
C GLY A 110 4.23 -11.74 -7.68
N ALA A 111 4.04 -10.42 -7.66
CA ALA A 111 2.99 -9.74 -8.42
C ALA A 111 3.12 -10.00 -9.94
N GLY A 112 4.35 -9.99 -10.47
CA GLY A 112 4.61 -10.31 -11.88
C GLY A 112 4.16 -11.73 -12.26
N ARG A 113 4.46 -12.73 -11.43
CA ARG A 113 4.04 -14.13 -11.67
C ARG A 113 2.52 -14.30 -11.63
N ILE A 114 1.84 -13.62 -10.69
CA ILE A 114 0.37 -13.64 -10.61
C ILE A 114 -0.26 -12.98 -11.85
N SER A 115 0.33 -11.89 -12.33
CA SER A 115 -0.13 -11.20 -13.54
C SER A 115 0.02 -12.05 -14.80
N GLU A 116 1.12 -12.81 -14.92
CA GLU A 116 1.34 -13.73 -16.05
C GLU A 116 0.28 -14.83 -16.08
N VAL A 117 0.01 -15.43 -14.93
CA VAL A 117 -1.01 -16.49 -14.80
C VAL A 117 -2.42 -15.94 -15.06
N SER A 118 -2.73 -14.75 -14.56
CA SER A 118 -4.03 -14.10 -14.82
C SER A 118 -4.22 -13.80 -16.31
N ALA A 119 -3.20 -13.29 -16.99
CA ALA A 119 -3.24 -13.05 -18.43
C ALA A 119 -3.42 -14.36 -19.20
N ARG A 120 -2.74 -15.43 -18.79
CA ARG A 120 -2.87 -16.75 -19.40
C ARG A 120 -4.28 -17.32 -19.20
N PHE A 121 -4.88 -17.20 -18.02
CA PHE A 121 -6.27 -17.61 -17.80
C PHE A 121 -7.27 -16.83 -18.64
N VAL A 122 -7.03 -15.54 -18.88
CA VAL A 122 -7.88 -14.74 -19.77
C VAL A 122 -7.73 -15.20 -21.23
N LEU A 123 -6.50 -15.51 -21.68
CA LEU A 123 -6.25 -16.03 -23.02
C LEU A 123 -6.82 -17.44 -23.22
N ASP A 124 -6.62 -18.33 -22.26
CA ASP A 124 -7.14 -19.71 -22.28
C ASP A 124 -8.68 -19.74 -22.24
N ALA A 125 -9.34 -18.68 -21.76
CA ALA A 125 -10.80 -18.54 -21.77
C ALA A 125 -11.38 -18.04 -23.11
N LEU A 126 -10.57 -17.53 -24.04
CA LEU A 126 -11.04 -17.00 -25.33
C LEU A 126 -11.70 -18.05 -26.24
N PRO A 127 -11.15 -19.26 -26.43
CA PRO A 127 -11.80 -20.30 -27.22
C PRO A 127 -13.16 -20.71 -26.65
N GLY A 128 -13.29 -20.81 -25.32
CA GLY A 128 -14.56 -21.13 -24.67
C GLY A 128 -15.64 -20.06 -24.91
N LYS A 129 -15.26 -18.78 -24.94
CA LYS A 129 -16.17 -17.70 -25.34
C LYS A 129 -16.56 -17.79 -26.82
N GLN A 130 -15.64 -18.20 -27.69
CA GLN A 130 -15.94 -18.38 -29.12
C GLN A 130 -16.86 -19.59 -29.37
N MET A 131 -16.62 -20.72 -28.69
CA MET A 131 -17.52 -21.89 -28.77
C MET A 131 -18.93 -21.58 -28.27
N ALA A 132 -19.07 -20.72 -27.26
CA ALA A 132 -20.37 -20.26 -26.78
C ALA A 132 -21.10 -19.37 -27.82
N ILE A 133 -20.36 -18.52 -28.54
CA ILE A 133 -20.91 -17.68 -29.62
C ILE A 133 -21.32 -18.55 -30.82
N ASP A 134 -20.49 -19.51 -31.22
CA ASP A 134 -20.80 -20.42 -32.32
C ASP A 134 -22.02 -21.31 -32.02
N ALA A 135 -22.18 -21.74 -30.76
CA ALA A 135 -23.37 -22.48 -30.32
C ALA A 135 -24.65 -21.63 -30.34
N ASP A 136 -24.56 -20.33 -30.07
CA ASP A 136 -25.69 -19.39 -30.10
C ASP A 136 -26.07 -19.00 -31.53
N ILE A 137 -25.09 -18.88 -32.45
CA ILE A 137 -25.31 -18.60 -33.88
C ILE A 137 -25.96 -19.81 -34.61
N ALA A 138 -25.69 -21.03 -34.14
CA ALA A 138 -26.23 -22.26 -34.72
C ALA A 138 -27.64 -22.63 -34.21
N ALA A 139 -28.15 -21.94 -33.17
CA ALA A 139 -29.49 -22.11 -32.62
C ALA A 139 -30.53 -21.23 -33.33
#